data_AF-A0A2S7IR41-F1
#
_entry.id   AF-A0A2S7IR41-F1
#
_cell.length_a   1.000
_cell.length_b   1.000
_cell.length_c   1.000
_cell.angle_alpha   90.00
_cell.angle_beta   90.00
_cell.angle_gamma   90.00
#
_symmetry.space_group_name_H-M   'P 1'
#
loop_
_entity.id
_entity.type
_entity.pdbx_description
1 polymer ?
#
loop_
_entity_poly.entity_id
_entity_poly.type
_entity_poly.pdbx_seq_one_letter_code
_entity_poly.pdbx_strand_id
1 'polypeptide(L)'
;MESNLPDQIDIHYQKSTDYKTITSTGVFGGVTSAAQVDLNFFVDRVVIPTKMAHRLELVDGNAYTLGEVVSSEGKTGSIREVQVGILLDLHIAIGVRDWLNDKISQLQAQR
;
A
#
# COMPACT_ATOMS: atom_id res chain seq x y z
N MET A 1 5.12 39.44 34.16
CA MET A 1 4.54 38.14 34.51
C MET A 1 5.26 37.11 33.69
N GLU A 2 6.09 36.27 34.32
CA GLU A 2 6.74 35.16 33.62
C GLU A 2 5.67 34.19 33.12
N SER A 3 5.77 33.85 31.83
CA SER A 3 4.89 32.92 31.15
C SER A 3 5.21 31.52 31.67
N ASN A 4 4.34 30.98 32.53
CA ASN A 4 4.46 29.63 33.08
C ASN A 4 3.93 28.59 32.08
N LEU A 5 4.44 28.63 30.85
CA LEU A 5 4.08 27.67 29.81
C LEU A 5 4.90 26.38 30.03
N PRO A 6 4.28 25.20 29.94
CA PRO A 6 5.00 23.95 30.07
C PRO A 6 6.00 23.77 28.91
N ASP A 7 7.26 23.42 29.25
CA ASP A 7 8.34 23.22 28.27
C ASP A 7 8.27 21.87 27.53
N GLN A 8 7.42 20.96 28.01
CA GLN A 8 7.23 19.63 27.46
C GLN A 8 5.77 19.16 27.56
N ILE A 9 5.34 18.41 26.55
CA ILE A 9 4.07 17.67 26.53
C ILE A 9 4.34 16.24 26.05
N ASP A 10 3.74 15.27 26.74
CA ASP A 10 3.77 13.87 26.30
C ASP A 10 2.61 13.61 25.33
N ILE A 11 2.93 13.00 24.18
CA ILE A 11 1.95 12.65 23.15
C ILE A 11 1.92 11.12 23.02
N HIS A 12 0.78 10.52 23.36
CA HIS A 12 0.54 9.09 23.18
C HIS A 12 -0.18 8.85 21.84
N TYR A 13 0.39 8.01 20.99
CA TYR A 13 -0.20 7.64 19.71
C TYR A 13 -1.03 6.36 19.86
N GLN A 14 -2.34 6.46 19.65
CA GLN A 14 -3.24 5.31 19.58
C GLN A 14 -3.54 4.98 18.12
N LYS A 15 -3.32 3.71 17.72
CA LYS A 15 -3.72 3.23 16.39
C LYS A 15 -5.24 3.17 16.28
N SER A 16 -5.79 3.67 15.18
CA SER A 16 -7.20 3.49 14.84
C SER A 16 -7.47 2.04 14.44
N THR A 17 -8.74 1.65 14.41
CA THR A 17 -9.18 0.32 13.95
C THR A 17 -8.74 0.02 12.51
N ASP A 18 -8.70 1.05 11.66
CA ASP A 18 -8.32 0.93 10.25
C ASP A 18 -6.81 1.12 10.01
N TYR A 19 -6.03 1.29 11.06
CA TYR A 19 -4.58 1.41 10.94
C TYR A 19 -4.01 0.13 10.33
N LYS A 20 -3.31 0.28 9.21
CA LYS A 20 -2.62 -0.81 8.54
C LYS A 20 -1.24 -0.37 8.08
N THR A 21 -0.28 -1.27 8.23
CA THR A 21 1.03 -1.13 7.59
C THR A 21 0.99 -1.97 6.31
N ILE A 22 1.20 -1.31 5.17
CA ILE A 22 1.20 -1.96 3.86
C ILE A 22 2.59 -1.87 3.25
N THR A 23 2.93 -2.83 2.41
CA THR A 23 4.03 -2.66 1.46
C THR A 23 3.52 -1.83 0.28
N SER A 24 4.37 -0.94 -0.25
CA SER A 24 4.07 -0.18 -1.45
C SER A 24 5.24 -0.26 -2.41
N THR A 25 4.94 -0.48 -3.70
CA THR A 25 5.93 -0.45 -4.79
C THR A 25 5.98 0.90 -5.49
N GLY A 26 5.04 1.80 -5.18
CA GLY A 26 4.99 3.13 -5.73
C GLY A 26 3.79 3.95 -5.26
N VAL A 27 3.80 5.22 -5.64
CA VAL A 27 2.74 6.19 -5.36
C VAL A 27 2.28 6.81 -6.66
N PHE A 28 0.97 7.00 -6.80
CA PHE A 28 0.37 7.73 -7.91
C PHE A 28 -0.51 8.84 -7.35
N GLY A 29 -0.51 10.00 -8.00
CA GLY A 29 -1.23 11.14 -7.45
C GLY A 29 -0.99 12.43 -8.20
N GLY A 30 -1.45 13.52 -7.62
CA GLY A 30 -1.39 14.85 -8.21
C GLY A 30 -1.96 15.91 -7.28
N VAL A 31 -2.15 17.11 -7.83
CA VAL A 31 -2.79 18.21 -7.10
C VAL A 31 -4.26 18.27 -7.51
N THR A 32 -5.17 18.26 -6.54
CA THR A 32 -6.60 18.35 -6.78
C THR A 32 -7.02 19.79 -7.07
N SER A 33 -8.23 19.98 -7.60
CA SER A 33 -8.82 21.33 -7.76
C SER A 33 -9.04 22.06 -6.44
N ALA A 34 -9.00 21.36 -5.31
CA ALA A 34 -9.08 21.92 -3.96
C ALA A 34 -7.71 22.26 -3.36
N ALA A 35 -6.65 22.28 -4.17
CA ALA A 35 -5.27 22.55 -3.75
C ALA A 35 -4.74 21.58 -2.67
N GLN A 36 -5.20 20.32 -2.72
CA GLN A 36 -4.67 19.23 -1.90
C GLN A 36 -3.76 18.35 -2.75
N VAL A 37 -2.75 17.75 -2.11
CA VAL A 37 -1.94 16.69 -2.70
C VAL A 37 -2.62 15.37 -2.46
N ASP A 38 -2.98 14.68 -3.54
CA ASP A 38 -3.49 13.31 -3.52
C ASP A 38 -2.33 12.31 -3.65
N LEU A 39 -2.23 11.37 -2.72
CA LEU A 39 -1.20 10.34 -2.64
C LEU A 39 -1.84 8.97 -2.53
N ASN A 40 -1.77 8.18 -3.61
CA ASN A 40 -2.30 6.82 -3.65
C ASN A 40 -1.15 5.81 -3.69
N PHE A 41 -0.92 5.13 -2.56
CA PHE A 41 0.05 4.06 -2.45
C PHE A 41 -0.51 2.78 -3.05
N PHE A 42 0.28 2.15 -3.91
CA PHE A 42 -0.11 0.93 -4.59
C PHE A 42 0.98 -0.14 -4.50
N VAL A 43 0.58 -1.37 -4.84
CA VAL A 43 1.46 -2.49 -5.13
C VAL A 43 1.20 -2.94 -6.57
N ASP A 44 2.26 -3.15 -7.34
CA ASP A 44 2.18 -3.79 -8.64
C ASP A 44 2.26 -5.32 -8.44
N ARG A 45 1.29 -6.05 -8.99
CA ARG A 45 1.21 -7.50 -8.89
C ARG A 45 0.80 -8.15 -10.20
N VAL A 46 1.17 -9.42 -10.36
CA VAL A 46 0.68 -10.24 -11.47
C VAL A 46 -0.82 -10.45 -11.35
N VAL A 47 -1.50 -10.58 -12.49
CA VAL A 47 -2.91 -10.97 -12.51
C VAL A 47 -3.03 -12.35 -11.86
N ILE A 48 -3.94 -12.47 -10.91
CA ILE A 48 -4.43 -13.77 -10.44
C ILE A 48 -5.66 -14.11 -11.28
N PRO A 49 -5.69 -15.28 -11.95
CA PRO A 49 -6.88 -15.72 -12.68
C PRO A 49 -8.11 -15.75 -11.77
N THR A 50 -9.25 -15.29 -12.27
CA THR A 50 -10.53 -15.39 -11.54
C THR A 50 -11.08 -16.79 -11.55
N LYS A 51 -10.67 -17.62 -12.52
CA LYS A 51 -11.05 -19.02 -12.66
C LYS A 51 -9.95 -19.80 -13.38
N MET A 52 -9.67 -20.99 -12.89
CA MET A 52 -8.78 -21.95 -13.55
C MET A 52 -9.53 -23.28 -13.68
N ALA A 53 -9.52 -23.87 -14.87
CA ALA A 53 -10.03 -25.21 -15.10
C ALA A 53 -8.86 -26.19 -15.07
N HIS A 54 -9.00 -27.23 -14.26
CA HIS A 54 -8.04 -28.33 -14.18
C HIS A 54 -8.62 -29.57 -14.84
N ARG A 55 -7.76 -30.36 -15.47
CA ARG A 55 -8.10 -31.74 -15.82
C ARG A 55 -8.28 -32.54 -14.53
N LEU A 56 -9.29 -33.39 -14.48
CA LEU A 56 -9.42 -34.38 -13.40
C LEU A 56 -8.75 -35.68 -13.83
N GLU A 57 -7.95 -36.25 -12.96
CA GLU A 57 -7.28 -37.54 -13.15
C GLU A 57 -7.85 -38.55 -12.15
N LEU A 58 -8.20 -39.74 -12.61
CA LEU A 58 -8.75 -40.79 -11.76
C LEU A 58 -7.61 -41.59 -11.14
N VAL A 59 -7.57 -41.66 -9.81
CA VAL A 59 -6.63 -42.44 -9.03
C VAL A 59 -7.36 -43.66 -8.46
N ASP A 60 -6.78 -44.85 -8.70
CA ASP A 60 -7.26 -46.14 -8.19
C ASP A 60 -8.76 -46.44 -8.43
N GLY A 61 -9.32 -45.85 -9.48
CA GLY A 61 -10.71 -46.07 -9.90
C GLY A 61 -11.78 -45.43 -9.02
N ASN A 62 -11.43 -44.81 -7.90
CA ASN A 62 -12.38 -44.39 -6.86
C ASN A 62 -12.22 -42.93 -6.40
N ALA A 63 -11.16 -42.23 -6.79
CA ALA A 63 -10.93 -40.84 -6.40
C ALA A 63 -10.39 -40.01 -7.57
N TYR A 64 -10.73 -38.72 -7.62
CA TYR A 64 -10.13 -37.78 -8.57
C TYR A 64 -9.07 -36.91 -7.92
N THR A 65 -7.98 -36.64 -8.64
CA THR A 65 -6.98 -35.63 -8.30
C THR A 65 -6.97 -34.51 -9.34
N LEU A 66 -6.48 -33.33 -8.93
CA LEU A 66 -6.26 -32.22 -9.85
C LEU A 66 -5.01 -32.51 -10.70
N GLY A 67 -5.19 -32.58 -12.01
CA GLY A 67 -4.12 -32.62 -13.00
C GLY A 67 -3.77 -31.21 -13.49
N GLU A 68 -3.23 -31.16 -14.71
CA GLU A 68 -2.81 -29.93 -15.38
C GLU A 68 -3.93 -28.88 -15.51
N VAL A 69 -3.53 -27.61 -15.59
CA VAL A 69 -4.44 -26.50 -15.93
C VAL A 69 -4.72 -26.55 -17.43
N VAL A 70 -6.00 -26.68 -17.80
CA VAL A 70 -6.43 -26.75 -19.22
C VAL A 70 -6.94 -25.42 -19.74
N SER A 71 -7.39 -24.52 -18.86
CA SER A 71 -7.70 -23.14 -19.21
C SER A 71 -7.67 -22.21 -17.99
N SER A 72 -7.47 -20.93 -18.23
CA SER A 72 -7.56 -19.89 -17.22
C SER A 72 -8.31 -18.68 -17.76
N GLU A 73 -9.21 -18.13 -16.94
CA GLU A 73 -9.92 -16.89 -17.23
C GLU A 73 -9.41 -15.81 -16.25
N GLY A 74 -9.05 -14.65 -16.78
CA GLY A 74 -8.52 -13.55 -15.97
C GLY A 74 -8.26 -12.31 -16.80
N LYS A 75 -7.86 -11.23 -16.13
CA LYS A 75 -7.40 -10.01 -16.80
C LYS A 75 -6.08 -10.27 -17.53
N THR A 76 -5.78 -9.45 -18.54
CA THR A 76 -4.46 -9.42 -19.19
C THR A 76 -3.64 -8.23 -18.68
N GLY A 77 -2.31 -8.32 -18.74
CA GLY A 77 -1.39 -7.27 -18.30
C GLY A 77 -0.96 -7.37 -16.82
N SER A 78 -0.56 -6.25 -16.24
CA SER A 78 -0.17 -6.12 -14.83
C SER A 78 -1.27 -5.42 -14.03
N ILE A 79 -1.43 -5.78 -12.75
CA ILE A 79 -2.37 -5.12 -11.85
C ILE A 79 -1.63 -4.14 -10.97
N ARG A 80 -2.07 -2.88 -10.97
CA ARG A 80 -1.76 -1.91 -9.94
C ARG A 80 -2.89 -1.88 -8.93
N GLU A 81 -2.64 -2.40 -7.74
CA GLU A 81 -3.63 -2.45 -6.68
C GLU A 81 -3.40 -1.30 -5.69
N VAL A 82 -4.28 -0.29 -5.74
CA VAL A 82 -4.27 0.85 -4.82
C VAL A 82 -4.75 0.40 -3.45
N GLN A 83 -3.92 0.59 -2.42
CA GLN A 83 -4.15 0.07 -1.06
C GLN A 83 -4.61 1.17 -0.09
N VAL A 84 -4.03 2.35 -0.19
CA VAL A 84 -4.26 3.51 0.69
C VAL A 84 -4.13 4.80 -0.11
N GLY A 85 -5.12 5.68 0.00
CA GLY A 85 -5.11 7.04 -0.50
C GLY A 85 -5.12 8.05 0.64
N ILE A 86 -4.36 9.14 0.51
CA ILE A 86 -4.31 10.23 1.49
C ILE A 86 -4.38 11.56 0.75
N LEU A 87 -5.26 12.46 1.21
CA LEU A 87 -5.29 13.86 0.80
C LEU A 87 -4.59 14.72 1.84
N LEU A 88 -3.59 15.48 1.41
CA LEU A 88 -2.84 16.41 2.26
C LEU A 88 -3.09 17.84 1.80
N ASP A 89 -3.32 18.76 2.73
CA ASP A 89 -3.16 20.18 2.39
C ASP A 89 -1.68 20.53 2.18
N LEU A 90 -1.42 21.76 1.71
CA LEU A 90 -0.08 22.23 1.41
C LEU A 90 0.86 22.19 2.63
N HIS A 91 0.37 22.57 3.80
CA HIS A 91 1.20 22.63 5.01
C HIS A 91 1.63 21.23 5.43
N ILE A 92 0.69 20.28 5.47
CA ILE A 92 0.98 18.89 5.83
C ILE A 92 1.85 18.22 4.76
N ALA A 93 1.61 18.49 3.47
CA ALA A 93 2.42 17.94 2.38
C ALA A 93 3.90 18.38 2.47
N ILE A 94 4.15 19.65 2.81
CA ILE A 94 5.52 20.15 3.06
C ILE A 94 6.15 19.41 4.24
N GLY A 95 5.43 19.27 5.36
CA GLY A 95 5.91 18.55 6.53
C GLY A 95 6.26 17.08 6.21
N VAL A 96 5.43 16.38 5.44
CA VAL A 96 5.70 15.00 5.01
C VAL A 96 6.93 14.93 4.11
N ARG A 97 7.07 15.84 3.13
CA ARG A 97 8.23 15.90 2.23
C ARG A 97 9.52 16.06 3.03
N ASP A 98 9.56 17.03 3.93
CA ASP A 98 10.78 17.36 4.68
C ASP A 98 11.15 16.21 5.63
N TRP A 99 10.16 15.65 6.32
CA TRP A 99 10.37 14.46 7.15
C TRP A 99 10.88 13.26 6.33
N LEU A 100 10.32 13.00 5.14
CA LEU A 100 10.80 11.92 4.26
C LEU A 100 12.24 12.15 3.81
N ASN A 101 12.61 13.38 3.45
CA ASN A 101 13.99 13.73 3.07
C ASN A 101 14.96 13.46 4.22
N ASP A 102 14.58 13.79 5.45
CA ASP A 102 15.39 13.51 6.63
C ASP A 102 15.58 12.00 6.83
N LYS A 103 14.52 11.19 6.69
CA LYS A 103 14.61 9.72 6.82
C LYS A 103 15.44 9.08 5.72
N ILE A 104 15.32 9.56 4.48
CA ILE A 104 16.15 9.11 3.36
C ILE A 104 17.62 9.42 3.64
N SER A 105 17.92 10.64 4.11
CA SER A 105 19.28 11.06 4.45
C SER A 105 19.90 10.17 5.55
N GLN A 106 19.12 9.84 6.58
CA GLN A 106 19.54 8.92 7.64
C GLN A 106 19.86 7.51 7.10
N LEU A 107 19.02 6.97 6.21
CA LEU A 107 19.25 5.66 5.61
C LEU A 107 20.46 5.64 4.67
N GLN A 108 20.72 6.74 3.96
CA GLN A 108 21.88 6.87 3.09
C GLN A 108 23.19 6.96 3.89
N ALA A 109 23.20 7.66 5.02
CA ALA A 109 24.38 7.78 5.87
C ALA A 109 24.80 6.46 6.56
N GLN A 110 23.91 5.46 6.59
CA GLN A 110 24.18 4.13 7.15
C GLN A 110 24.74 3.14 6.12
N ARG A 111 24.88 3.54 4.85
CA ARG A 111 25.44 2.74 3.76
C ARG A 111 26.88 3.14 3.49
#